data_AF-A0AAT9S600-F1
#
_entry.id   AF-A0AAT9S600-F1
#
_cell.length_a   1.000
_cell.length_b   1.000
_cell.length_c   1.000
_cell.angle_alpha   90.00
_cell.angle_beta   90.00
_cell.angle_gamma   90.00
#
_symmetry.space_group_name_H-M   'P 1'
#
loop_
_entity.id
_entity.type
_entity.pdbx_description
1 polymer ?
#
loop_
_entity_poly.entity_id
_entity_poly.type
_entity_poly.pdbx_seq_one_letter_code
_entity_poly.pdbx_strand_id
1 'polypeptide(L)'
;MERRRRHASRSHHPAPAPQAAQDPHQEDGRQEDPRHHLNPEHSMRTTIGQANKATVDLIHDVIYNRQIPDDVDDSTIFKIANGLLNLPTRDIALAYIYPLEIGKARLLWEHALTVCTREGLTHLTPALHTLRGWTSWITGDMKQADRSLHDALVAQPTYSMAQLLHKAIVRSLPPVRVSRAFLRNRDEFERDADPGTAPESPDETELAPGLIAQQAASYRATELLMGLGSCTCCTDDIGRAAFNDSAELLLRILEAGPTGEQHLVCSIGVGDDSLVYTLHATRKPDGAVQLDSDEAFGFTTVLALGRAAALPGGLVSRTDSTPDGRDRIYGWRLAGYRLDPLTAGEIFDAYCTDTKTGDLISPEPNVDYCVPPPLDEDGPAPDHSH
;
A
#
# COMPACT_ATOMS: atom_id res chain seq x y z
N MET A 1 101.33 46.52 36.21
CA MET A 1 100.62 45.34 35.69
C MET A 1 99.38 45.15 36.58
N GLU A 2 98.27 45.82 36.27
CA GLU A 2 97.22 45.46 35.28
C GLU A 2 95.99 44.92 36.07
N ARG A 3 95.22 45.80 36.72
CA ARG A 3 93.92 46.37 36.27
C ARG A 3 92.73 45.36 36.27
N ARG A 4 91.57 45.64 36.89
CA ARG A 4 91.18 46.62 37.94
C ARG A 4 89.82 46.20 38.55
N ARG A 5 89.62 46.42 39.86
CA ARG A 5 88.39 46.06 40.63
C ARG A 5 87.22 47.06 40.48
N ARG A 6 85.97 46.60 40.75
CA ARG A 6 84.94 47.08 41.73
C ARG A 6 83.65 46.23 41.56
N HIS A 7 83.04 45.58 42.56
CA HIS A 7 82.17 46.09 43.67
C HIS A 7 80.92 46.84 43.18
N ALA A 8 79.68 46.65 43.71
CA ALA A 8 79.11 45.77 44.76
C ALA A 8 77.59 45.50 44.42
N SER A 9 76.67 44.90 45.20
CA SER A 9 76.59 44.48 46.63
C SER A 9 75.53 43.35 46.84
N ARG A 10 75.07 43.11 48.09
CA ARG A 10 73.96 42.20 48.51
C ARG A 10 72.69 42.97 48.91
N SER A 11 71.48 42.43 48.66
CA SER A 11 70.34 42.22 49.62
C SER A 11 69.24 41.37 48.93
N HIS A 12 68.78 40.24 49.48
CA HIS A 12 67.60 40.02 50.35
C HIS A 12 66.19 40.11 49.69
N HIS A 13 65.45 39.00 49.81
CA HIS A 13 63.98 38.85 49.71
C HIS A 13 63.25 39.72 50.75
N PRO A 14 61.97 40.13 50.54
CA PRO A 14 60.84 39.19 50.55
C PRO A 14 59.67 39.47 49.57
N ALA A 15 58.70 38.55 49.53
CA ALA A 15 57.37 38.73 48.92
C ALA A 15 56.51 39.74 49.72
N PRO A 16 55.45 40.36 49.16
CA PRO A 16 54.16 39.64 48.97
C PRO A 16 53.28 40.10 47.78
N ALA A 17 52.28 39.28 47.41
CA ALA A 17 50.86 39.66 47.16
C ALA A 17 50.10 38.51 46.46
N PRO A 18 48.79 38.28 46.74
CA PRO A 18 48.04 37.15 46.18
C PRO A 18 47.03 37.53 45.06
N GLN A 19 46.39 36.50 44.50
CA GLN A 19 45.15 36.51 43.71
C GLN A 19 45.17 37.06 42.27
N ALA A 20 45.31 36.13 41.32
CA ALA A 20 44.47 36.07 40.12
C ALA A 20 44.01 34.62 39.93
N ALA A 21 42.75 34.40 39.56
CA ALA A 21 42.15 33.08 39.52
C ALA A 21 42.72 32.21 38.38
N GLN A 22 42.89 30.91 38.65
CA GLN A 22 43.11 29.88 37.64
C GLN A 22 41.91 28.95 37.63
N ASP A 23 41.39 28.72 36.43
CA ASP A 23 40.43 27.66 36.12
C ASP A 23 41.14 26.30 36.26
N PRO A 24 40.49 25.30 36.86
CA PRO A 24 40.35 24.07 36.08
C PRO A 24 38.98 23.39 36.23
N HIS A 25 38.48 22.89 35.10
CA HIS A 25 37.42 21.89 35.03
C HIS A 25 37.72 20.65 35.90
N GLN A 26 36.83 20.32 36.84
CA GLN A 26 36.27 18.97 36.96
C GLN A 26 35.01 18.92 37.86
N GLU A 27 34.06 18.08 37.43
CA GLU A 27 33.04 17.40 38.24
C GLU A 27 32.08 18.24 39.11
N ASP A 28 30.87 18.47 38.59
CA ASP A 28 29.65 18.50 39.41
C ASP A 28 28.64 17.48 38.87
N GLY A 29 28.15 16.61 39.75
CA GLY A 29 27.34 15.45 39.40
C GLY A 29 25.86 15.79 39.37
N ARG A 30 25.29 15.98 38.17
CA ARG A 30 23.83 16.00 38.01
C ARG A 30 23.29 14.57 38.00
N GLN A 31 22.71 14.16 39.11
CA GLN A 31 21.72 13.08 39.13
C GLN A 31 20.54 13.49 38.24
N GLU A 32 20.32 12.74 37.17
CA GLU A 32 19.13 12.89 36.32
C GLU A 32 17.91 12.36 37.09
N ASP A 33 16.96 13.24 37.40
CA ASP A 33 15.65 12.87 37.97
C ASP A 33 14.83 12.17 36.87
N PRO A 34 14.45 10.88 37.01
CA PRO A 34 13.75 10.14 35.97
C PRO A 34 12.25 10.47 35.95
N ARG A 35 11.93 11.74 35.78
CA ARG A 35 10.58 12.23 35.51
C ARG A 35 10.49 12.60 34.03
N HIS A 36 10.20 11.59 33.22
CA HIS A 36 9.72 11.76 31.86
C HIS A 36 8.44 12.59 31.86
N HIS A 37 8.58 13.91 31.77
CA HIS A 37 7.52 14.81 31.34
C HIS A 37 7.26 14.59 29.85
N LEU A 38 6.59 13.47 29.54
CA LEU A 38 6.00 13.24 28.22
C LEU A 38 5.10 14.44 27.91
N ASN A 39 5.46 15.19 26.86
CA ASN A 39 4.67 16.34 26.42
C ASN A 39 3.22 15.87 26.19
N PRO A 40 2.20 16.45 26.85
CA PRO A 40 0.82 15.99 26.75
C PRO A 40 0.30 15.96 25.31
N GLU A 41 0.78 16.84 24.42
CA GLU A 41 0.43 16.81 22.99
C GLU A 41 0.99 15.58 22.27
N HIS A 42 2.21 15.15 22.62
CA HIS A 42 2.83 13.95 22.08
C HIS A 42 2.16 12.68 22.64
N SER A 43 1.87 12.65 23.94
CA SER A 43 1.12 11.57 24.57
C SER A 43 -0.29 11.44 23.97
N MET A 44 -0.99 12.56 23.73
CA MET A 44 -2.30 12.58 23.09
C MET A 44 -2.24 12.16 21.61
N ARG A 45 -1.24 12.62 20.84
CA ARG A 45 -1.03 12.16 19.44
C ARG A 45 -0.75 10.66 19.36
N THR A 46 0.08 10.12 20.24
CA THR A 46 0.36 8.68 20.31
C THR A 46 -0.89 7.89 20.71
N THR A 47 -1.69 8.39 21.66
CA THR A 47 -2.97 7.76 22.06
C THR A 47 -3.99 7.76 20.92
N ILE A 48 -4.11 8.87 20.17
CA ILE A 48 -4.98 8.96 18.98
C ILE A 48 -4.48 8.00 17.88
N GLY A 49 -3.17 7.92 17.64
CA GLY A 49 -2.59 6.97 16.68
C GLY A 49 -2.86 5.50 17.05
N GLN A 50 -2.78 5.16 18.34
CA GLN A 50 -3.12 3.83 18.86
C GLN A 50 -4.62 3.52 18.73
N ALA A 51 -5.51 4.47 19.03
CA ALA A 51 -6.95 4.31 18.89
C ALA A 51 -7.39 4.17 17.41
N ASN A 52 -6.74 4.92 16.51
CA ASN A 52 -6.95 4.78 15.07
C ASN A 52 -6.54 3.38 14.59
N LYS A 53 -5.33 2.94 14.95
CA LYS A 53 -4.86 1.59 14.62
C LYS A 53 -5.82 0.51 15.14
N ALA A 54 -6.23 0.59 16.41
CA ALA A 54 -7.16 -0.37 17.00
C ALA A 54 -8.54 -0.40 16.29
N THR A 55 -8.98 0.71 15.69
CA THR A 55 -10.20 0.73 14.87
C THR A 55 -9.97 0.05 13.52
N VAL A 56 -8.83 0.31 12.85
CA VAL A 56 -8.48 -0.33 11.58
C VAL A 56 -8.32 -1.85 11.77
N ASP A 57 -7.60 -2.28 12.82
CA ASP A 57 -7.43 -3.69 13.19
C ASP A 57 -8.80 -4.36 13.45
N LEU A 58 -9.76 -3.64 14.05
CA LEU A 58 -11.12 -4.14 14.31
C LEU A 58 -11.99 -4.22 13.03
N ILE A 59 -11.89 -3.24 12.13
CA ILE A 59 -12.55 -3.29 10.81
C ILE A 59 -12.01 -4.49 10.01
N HIS A 60 -10.69 -4.70 10.06
CA HIS A 60 -10.03 -5.84 9.43
C HIS A 60 -10.53 -7.17 10.00
N ASP A 61 -10.53 -7.33 11.32
CA ASP A 61 -11.05 -8.54 11.97
C ASP A 61 -12.50 -8.85 11.57
N VAL A 62 -13.38 -7.85 11.55
CA VAL A 62 -14.78 -8.02 11.15
C VAL A 62 -14.92 -8.41 9.68
N ILE A 63 -14.14 -7.79 8.78
CA ILE A 63 -14.18 -8.12 7.34
C ILE A 63 -13.64 -9.53 7.10
N TYR A 64 -12.45 -9.87 7.59
CA TYR A 64 -11.83 -11.15 7.24
C TYR A 64 -12.41 -12.33 8.03
N ASN A 65 -12.58 -12.19 9.35
CA ASN A 65 -12.74 -13.33 10.26
C ASN A 65 -14.18 -13.60 10.75
N ARG A 66 -15.13 -12.70 10.47
CA ARG A 66 -16.50 -12.78 11.02
C ARG A 66 -17.58 -12.91 9.96
N GLN A 67 -18.71 -13.49 10.35
CA GLN A 67 -19.94 -13.48 9.57
C GLN A 67 -20.80 -12.25 9.93
N ILE A 68 -21.22 -11.50 8.92
CA ILE A 68 -22.00 -10.28 9.09
C ILE A 68 -23.44 -10.57 8.64
N PRO A 69 -24.47 -10.31 9.45
CA PRO A 69 -24.44 -9.58 10.74
C PRO A 69 -24.19 -10.44 11.99
N ASP A 70 -24.29 -11.78 11.89
CA ASP A 70 -24.54 -12.65 13.05
C ASP A 70 -23.42 -12.66 14.13
N ASP A 71 -22.14 -12.47 13.76
CA ASP A 71 -20.99 -12.48 14.68
C ASP A 71 -20.53 -11.08 15.14
N VAL A 72 -21.32 -10.02 14.85
CA VAL A 72 -20.94 -8.63 15.10
C VAL A 72 -21.92 -7.97 16.07
N ASP A 73 -21.51 -7.79 17.32
CA ASP A 73 -22.33 -7.12 18.33
C ASP A 73 -22.43 -5.60 18.13
N ASP A 74 -23.50 -5.00 18.67
CA ASP A 74 -23.72 -3.56 18.60
C ASP A 74 -22.55 -2.76 19.21
N SER A 75 -21.84 -3.29 20.22
CA SER A 75 -20.66 -2.64 20.84
C SER A 75 -19.50 -2.50 19.86
N THR A 76 -19.28 -3.53 19.03
CA THR A 76 -18.29 -3.58 17.96
C THR A 76 -18.66 -2.59 16.87
N ILE A 77 -19.94 -2.54 16.48
CA ILE A 77 -20.44 -1.52 15.55
C ILE A 77 -20.23 -0.10 16.09
N PHE A 78 -20.55 0.18 17.37
CA PHE A 78 -20.33 1.52 17.93
C PHE A 78 -18.85 1.90 17.97
N LYS A 79 -17.93 0.97 18.25
CA LYS A 79 -16.47 1.22 18.21
C LYS A 79 -16.03 1.61 16.80
N ILE A 80 -16.45 0.84 15.79
CA ILE A 80 -16.14 1.11 14.37
C ILE A 80 -16.73 2.47 13.96
N ALA A 81 -18.02 2.70 14.20
CA ALA A 81 -18.71 3.92 13.79
C ALA A 81 -18.15 5.19 14.47
N ASN A 82 -17.74 5.11 15.74
CA ASN A 82 -17.05 6.22 16.42
C ASN A 82 -15.63 6.43 15.87
N GLY A 83 -14.87 5.35 15.62
CA GLY A 83 -13.52 5.46 15.07
C GLY A 83 -13.48 6.03 13.65
N LEU A 84 -14.54 5.81 12.85
CA LEU A 84 -14.75 6.44 11.53
C LEU A 84 -15.02 7.95 11.56
N LEU A 85 -15.21 8.56 12.74
CA LEU A 85 -15.16 10.02 12.88
C LEU A 85 -13.73 10.57 12.71
N ASN A 86 -12.71 9.72 12.88
CA ASN A 86 -11.32 10.10 12.66
C ASN A 86 -10.97 10.01 11.17
N LEU A 87 -10.48 11.13 10.59
CA LEU A 87 -10.23 11.25 9.15
C LEU A 87 -9.26 10.15 8.63
N PRO A 88 -8.01 9.99 9.14
CA PRO A 88 -7.15 8.87 8.81
C PRO A 88 -7.81 7.49 8.84
N THR A 89 -8.57 7.16 9.88
CA THR A 89 -9.22 5.84 10.03
C THR A 89 -10.28 5.61 8.94
N ARG A 90 -11.04 6.64 8.58
CA ARG A 90 -12.05 6.57 7.52
C ARG A 90 -11.44 6.57 6.13
N ASP A 91 -10.37 7.32 5.92
CA ASP A 91 -9.69 7.42 4.63
C ASP A 91 -8.93 6.10 4.35
N ILE A 92 -8.39 5.46 5.39
CA ILE A 92 -7.95 4.06 5.38
C ILE A 92 -9.13 3.12 5.07
N ALA A 93 -10.30 3.28 5.69
CA ALA A 93 -11.48 2.44 5.41
C ALA A 93 -12.00 2.58 3.97
N LEU A 94 -11.71 3.68 3.25
CA LEU A 94 -11.96 3.79 1.80
C LEU A 94 -10.96 2.97 0.98
N ALA A 95 -9.69 2.96 1.40
CA ALA A 95 -8.59 2.27 0.73
C ALA A 95 -8.60 0.76 0.92
N TYR A 96 -9.07 0.26 2.06
CA TYR A 96 -9.20 -1.17 2.37
C TYR A 96 -10.33 -1.88 1.60
N ILE A 97 -10.94 -1.22 0.60
CA ILE A 97 -12.03 -1.75 -0.21
C ILE A 97 -11.42 -2.31 -1.50
N TYR A 98 -10.66 -3.38 -1.30
CA TYR A 98 -10.22 -4.26 -2.36
C TYR A 98 -11.43 -5.07 -2.89
N PRO A 99 -11.55 -5.28 -4.21
CA PRO A 99 -12.59 -6.04 -4.89
C PRO A 99 -13.22 -7.26 -4.21
N LEU A 100 -12.42 -8.10 -3.55
CA LEU A 100 -12.88 -9.36 -2.97
C LEU A 100 -13.54 -9.15 -1.59
N GLU A 101 -13.18 -8.05 -0.94
CA GLU A 101 -13.65 -7.62 0.37
C GLU A 101 -14.87 -6.69 0.29
N ILE A 102 -15.14 -6.08 -0.88
CA ILE A 102 -16.22 -5.07 -1.04
C ILE A 102 -17.58 -5.62 -0.63
N GLY A 103 -17.86 -6.89 -0.93
CA GLY A 103 -19.11 -7.56 -0.53
C GLY A 103 -19.31 -7.54 0.98
N LYS A 104 -18.28 -7.91 1.75
CA LYS A 104 -18.31 -7.88 3.21
C LYS A 104 -18.25 -6.46 3.78
N ALA A 105 -17.46 -5.56 3.20
CA ALA A 105 -17.42 -4.16 3.59
C ALA A 105 -18.80 -3.50 3.43
N ARG A 106 -19.52 -3.77 2.33
CA ARG A 106 -20.89 -3.30 2.12
C ARG A 106 -21.85 -3.82 3.19
N LEU A 107 -21.79 -5.12 3.53
CA LEU A 107 -22.58 -5.71 4.62
C LEU A 107 -22.27 -5.05 5.97
N LEU A 108 -21.00 -4.76 6.26
CA LEU A 108 -20.59 -4.04 7.46
C LEU A 108 -21.22 -2.65 7.53
N TRP A 109 -21.16 -1.86 6.45
CA TRP A 109 -21.72 -0.50 6.42
C TRP A 109 -23.26 -0.51 6.49
N GLU A 110 -23.93 -1.47 5.86
CA GLU A 110 -25.38 -1.65 5.93
C GLU A 110 -25.86 -2.07 7.33
N HIS A 111 -25.15 -3.01 7.97
CA HIS A 111 -25.44 -3.41 9.33
C HIS A 111 -25.16 -2.27 10.32
N ALA A 112 -24.03 -1.58 10.18
CA ALA A 112 -23.68 -0.43 11.00
C ALA A 112 -24.70 0.72 10.89
N LEU A 113 -25.18 1.03 9.68
CA LEU A 113 -26.27 1.99 9.49
C LEU A 113 -27.55 1.54 10.19
N THR A 114 -27.93 0.26 10.04
CA THR A 114 -29.14 -0.30 10.67
C THR A 114 -29.09 -0.13 12.19
N VAL A 115 -27.96 -0.48 12.82
CA VAL A 115 -27.74 -0.33 14.26
C VAL A 115 -27.70 1.15 14.67
N CYS A 116 -26.91 1.99 14.01
CA CYS A 116 -26.81 3.41 14.37
C CYS A 116 -28.16 4.17 14.20
N THR A 117 -28.97 3.83 13.19
CA THR A 117 -30.31 4.41 13.03
C THR A 117 -31.29 3.89 14.09
N ARG A 118 -31.26 2.59 14.43
CA ARG A 118 -32.09 1.98 15.49
C ARG A 118 -31.87 2.65 16.85
N GLU A 119 -30.62 2.97 17.16
CA GLU A 119 -30.18 3.57 18.43
C GLU A 119 -30.18 5.11 18.42
N GLY A 120 -30.64 5.75 17.34
CA GLY A 120 -30.72 7.21 17.22
C GLY A 120 -29.36 7.93 17.12
N LEU A 121 -28.28 7.22 16.80
CA LEU A 121 -26.91 7.74 16.68
C LEU A 121 -26.67 8.44 15.32
N THR A 122 -27.55 9.38 14.97
CA THR A 122 -27.57 10.07 13.66
C THR A 122 -26.25 10.76 13.31
N HIS A 123 -25.50 11.23 14.30
CA HIS A 123 -24.19 11.87 14.13
C HIS A 123 -23.09 10.94 13.59
N LEU A 124 -23.24 9.62 13.68
CA LEU A 124 -22.31 8.62 13.13
C LEU A 124 -22.63 8.23 11.68
N THR A 125 -23.88 8.44 11.26
CA THR A 125 -24.39 7.93 9.98
C THR A 125 -23.78 8.58 8.72
N PRO A 126 -23.33 9.87 8.68
CA PRO A 126 -22.76 10.45 7.46
C PRO A 126 -21.53 9.67 6.95
N ALA A 127 -20.66 9.22 7.85
CA ALA A 127 -19.50 8.39 7.50
C ALA A 127 -19.93 7.06 6.86
N LEU A 128 -20.87 6.36 7.49
CA LEU A 128 -21.34 5.05 7.06
C LEU A 128 -22.13 5.11 5.74
N HIS A 129 -22.98 6.13 5.55
CA HIS A 129 -23.65 6.40 4.28
C HIS A 129 -22.64 6.69 3.16
N THR A 130 -21.56 7.42 3.47
CA THR A 130 -20.50 7.72 2.51
C THR A 130 -19.72 6.46 2.10
N LEU A 131 -19.36 5.59 3.05
CA LEU A 131 -18.69 4.31 2.78
C LEU A 131 -19.60 3.31 2.03
N ARG A 132 -20.90 3.26 2.33
CA ARG A 132 -21.89 2.50 1.55
C ARG A 132 -22.01 3.05 0.13
N GLY A 133 -21.97 4.37 -0.05
CA GLY A 133 -21.97 5.00 -1.37
C GLY A 133 -20.74 4.64 -2.20
N TRP A 134 -19.57 4.68 -1.58
CA TRP A 134 -18.29 4.30 -2.17
C TRP A 134 -18.21 2.82 -2.60
N THR A 135 -18.54 1.89 -1.69
CA THR A 135 -18.60 0.44 -2.02
C THR A 135 -19.57 0.14 -3.15
N SER A 136 -20.74 0.80 -3.17
CA SER A 136 -21.73 0.68 -4.25
C SER A 136 -21.21 1.23 -5.58
N TRP A 137 -20.44 2.31 -5.55
CA TRP A 137 -19.85 2.90 -6.75
C TRP A 137 -18.81 1.97 -7.39
N ILE A 138 -17.88 1.42 -6.60
CA ILE A 138 -16.86 0.50 -7.12
C ILE A 138 -17.50 -0.77 -7.70
N THR A 139 -18.60 -1.25 -7.13
CA THR A 139 -19.34 -2.43 -7.62
C THR A 139 -20.37 -2.13 -8.72
N GLY A 140 -20.42 -0.89 -9.22
CA GLY A 140 -21.27 -0.51 -10.35
C GLY A 140 -22.74 -0.23 -10.02
N ASP A 141 -23.20 -0.37 -8.77
CA ASP A 141 -24.54 0.08 -8.36
C ASP A 141 -24.57 1.61 -8.17
N MET A 142 -24.57 2.32 -9.30
CA MET A 142 -24.67 3.77 -9.35
C MET A 142 -25.93 4.32 -8.65
N LYS A 143 -27.01 3.53 -8.58
CA LYS A 143 -28.26 3.96 -7.92
C LYS A 143 -28.14 3.89 -6.40
N GLN A 144 -27.44 2.89 -5.87
CA GLN A 144 -27.15 2.80 -4.45
C GLN A 144 -26.02 3.75 -4.03
N ALA A 145 -25.06 4.01 -4.92
CA ALA A 145 -24.02 5.02 -4.74
C ALA A 145 -24.63 6.42 -4.55
N ASP A 146 -25.39 6.90 -5.54
CA ASP A 146 -26.04 8.22 -5.54
C ASP A 146 -26.95 8.43 -4.32
N ARG A 147 -27.87 7.49 -4.06
CA ARG A 147 -28.76 7.55 -2.89
C ARG A 147 -27.99 7.61 -1.57
N SER A 148 -26.92 6.84 -1.41
CA SER A 148 -26.16 6.82 -0.15
C SER A 148 -25.35 8.11 0.06
N LEU A 149 -24.80 8.71 -1.00
CA LEU A 149 -24.13 10.01 -0.90
C LEU A 149 -25.14 11.13 -0.64
N HIS A 150 -26.34 11.04 -1.22
CA HIS A 150 -27.45 11.93 -0.90
C HIS A 150 -27.87 11.82 0.57
N ASP A 151 -28.08 10.60 1.10
CA ASP A 151 -28.39 10.35 2.51
C ASP A 151 -27.34 11.01 3.44
N ALA A 152 -26.04 10.86 3.12
CA ALA A 152 -24.94 11.47 3.88
C ALA A 152 -25.02 13.01 3.89
N LEU A 153 -25.35 13.62 2.75
CA LEU A 153 -25.48 15.08 2.61
C LEU A 153 -26.79 15.63 3.21
N VAL A 154 -27.86 14.82 3.27
CA VAL A 154 -29.08 15.18 4.02
C VAL A 154 -28.81 15.14 5.53
N ALA A 155 -28.09 14.13 6.02
CA ALA A 155 -27.70 14.03 7.43
C ALA A 155 -26.69 15.12 7.83
N GLN A 156 -25.74 15.45 6.95
CA GLN A 156 -24.75 16.52 7.17
C GLN A 156 -24.35 17.19 5.85
N PRO A 157 -24.96 18.34 5.49
CA PRO A 157 -24.68 19.03 4.22
C PRO A 157 -23.21 19.45 4.03
N THR A 158 -22.47 19.62 5.13
CA THR A 158 -21.05 19.99 5.16
C THR A 158 -20.09 18.79 5.22
N TYR A 159 -20.57 17.55 5.01
CA TYR A 159 -19.71 16.37 5.06
C TYR A 159 -18.82 16.28 3.81
N SER A 160 -17.61 16.88 3.89
CA SER A 160 -16.70 17.06 2.75
C SER A 160 -16.51 15.78 1.93
N MET A 161 -16.31 14.63 2.58
CA MET A 161 -16.10 13.36 1.89
C MET A 161 -17.27 13.00 0.95
N ALA A 162 -18.52 13.16 1.38
CA ALA A 162 -19.68 12.90 0.52
C ALA A 162 -19.80 13.91 -0.63
N GLN A 163 -19.48 15.18 -0.38
CA GLN A 163 -19.42 16.20 -1.44
C GLN A 163 -18.36 15.87 -2.50
N LEU A 164 -17.19 15.39 -2.06
CA LEU A 164 -16.06 15.03 -2.91
C LEU A 164 -16.37 13.79 -3.77
N LEU A 165 -16.94 12.73 -3.18
CA LEU A 165 -17.39 11.56 -3.94
C LEU A 165 -18.52 11.91 -4.93
N HIS A 166 -19.49 12.73 -4.54
CA HIS A 166 -20.55 13.17 -5.45
C HIS A 166 -20.00 14.00 -6.63
N LYS A 167 -19.04 14.91 -6.38
CA LYS A 167 -18.32 15.62 -7.46
C LYS A 167 -17.56 14.67 -8.38
N ALA A 168 -16.94 13.61 -7.83
CA ALA A 168 -16.19 12.64 -8.60
C ALA A 168 -17.08 11.80 -9.54
N ILE A 169 -18.24 11.36 -9.06
CA ILE A 169 -19.26 10.67 -9.87
C ILE A 169 -19.76 11.57 -11.00
N VAL A 170 -20.14 12.81 -10.70
CA VAL A 170 -20.62 13.78 -11.71
C VAL A 170 -19.56 14.06 -12.78
N ARG A 171 -18.28 14.03 -12.43
CA ARG A 171 -17.14 14.18 -13.35
C ARG A 171 -16.70 12.88 -14.03
N SER A 172 -17.36 11.75 -13.76
CA SER A 172 -16.99 10.42 -14.28
C SER A 172 -15.52 10.03 -13.98
N LEU A 173 -14.99 10.44 -12.83
CA LEU A 173 -13.63 10.03 -12.42
C LEU A 173 -13.61 8.53 -12.10
N PRO A 174 -12.56 7.78 -12.49
CA PRO A 174 -12.46 6.36 -12.13
C PRO A 174 -12.21 6.20 -10.62
N PRO A 175 -12.90 5.29 -9.92
CA PRO A 175 -12.79 5.14 -8.47
C PRO A 175 -11.36 5.02 -7.95
N VAL A 176 -10.48 4.27 -8.62
CA VAL A 176 -9.08 4.10 -8.20
C VAL A 176 -8.32 5.42 -8.02
N ARG A 177 -8.54 6.44 -8.87
CA ARG A 177 -7.90 7.76 -8.69
C ARG A 177 -8.37 8.44 -7.41
N VAL A 178 -9.66 8.30 -7.11
CA VAL A 178 -10.28 8.85 -5.90
C VAL A 178 -9.72 8.15 -4.65
N SER A 179 -9.56 6.82 -4.69
CA SER A 179 -8.95 6.03 -3.62
C SER A 179 -7.51 6.48 -3.34
N ARG A 180 -6.68 6.54 -4.39
CA ARG A 180 -5.28 6.97 -4.32
C ARG A 180 -5.12 8.39 -3.80
N ALA A 181 -6.03 9.30 -4.18
CA ALA A 181 -5.98 10.67 -3.71
C ALA A 181 -6.33 10.79 -2.21
N PHE A 182 -7.29 10.01 -1.71
CA PHE A 182 -7.57 9.94 -0.26
C PHE A 182 -6.44 9.28 0.54
N LEU A 183 -5.72 8.32 -0.04
CA LEU A 183 -4.51 7.75 0.56
C LEU A 183 -3.33 8.74 0.63
N ARG A 184 -3.18 9.62 -0.38
CA ARG A 184 -2.03 10.55 -0.47
C ARG A 184 -2.26 11.85 0.30
N ASN A 185 -3.32 12.61 -0.01
CA ASN A 185 -3.82 13.72 0.80
C ASN A 185 -5.18 14.25 0.29
N ARG A 186 -6.17 14.44 1.18
CA ARG A 186 -7.44 15.12 0.86
C ARG A 186 -7.24 16.50 0.22
N ASP A 187 -6.25 17.27 0.67
CA ASP A 187 -6.03 18.64 0.18
C ASP A 187 -5.48 18.67 -1.25
N GLU A 188 -4.97 17.55 -1.78
CA GLU A 188 -4.64 17.36 -3.20
C GLU A 188 -5.92 17.10 -4.00
N PHE A 189 -6.76 16.17 -3.55
CA PHE A 189 -8.08 15.93 -4.16
C PHE A 189 -8.99 17.16 -4.19
N GLU A 190 -8.96 18.02 -3.16
CA GLU A 190 -9.75 19.26 -3.16
C GLU A 190 -9.25 20.29 -4.19
N ARG A 191 -7.96 20.29 -4.54
CA ARG A 191 -7.39 21.13 -5.62
C ARG A 191 -7.79 20.59 -6.99
N ASP A 192 -7.61 19.30 -7.24
CA ASP A 192 -8.02 18.64 -8.49
C ASP A 192 -9.54 18.72 -8.72
N ALA A 193 -10.32 18.87 -7.64
CA ALA A 193 -11.77 19.02 -7.69
C ALA A 193 -12.27 20.48 -7.84
N ASP A 194 -11.41 21.49 -7.82
CA ASP A 194 -11.79 22.91 -7.86
C ASP A 194 -11.38 23.61 -9.18
N PRO A 195 -12.32 24.13 -9.99
CA PRO A 195 -12.00 24.69 -11.30
C PRO A 195 -11.27 26.06 -11.27
N GLY A 196 -10.99 26.62 -10.08
CA GLY A 196 -10.39 27.95 -9.94
C GLY A 196 -8.92 27.97 -9.54
N THR A 197 -8.35 26.84 -9.10
CA THR A 197 -7.05 26.82 -8.41
C THR A 197 -6.10 25.73 -8.92
N ALA A 198 -6.19 25.39 -10.21
CA ALA A 198 -5.16 24.61 -10.88
C ALA A 198 -3.83 25.38 -10.83
N PRO A 199 -2.76 24.86 -10.20
CA PRO A 199 -1.42 25.25 -10.61
C PRO A 199 -1.23 24.84 -12.08
N GLU A 200 -0.35 25.51 -12.82
CA GLU A 200 0.14 25.01 -14.10
C GLU A 200 1.05 23.78 -13.85
N SER A 201 0.43 22.66 -13.50
CA SER A 201 1.04 21.33 -13.51
C SER A 201 0.98 20.74 -14.93
N PRO A 202 1.91 19.86 -15.32
CA PRO A 202 2.09 19.47 -16.71
C PRO A 202 0.91 18.62 -17.22
N ASP A 203 0.24 19.16 -18.23
CA ASP A 203 -0.59 18.48 -19.22
C ASP A 203 -1.44 17.27 -18.74
N GLU A 204 -2.65 17.55 -18.25
CA GLU A 204 -3.67 16.53 -17.95
C GLU A 204 -4.17 15.76 -19.20
N THR A 205 -3.68 16.06 -20.40
CA THR A 205 -4.04 15.32 -21.63
C THR A 205 -3.33 13.96 -21.72
N GLU A 206 -2.29 13.69 -20.91
CA GLU A 206 -1.46 12.48 -21.06
C GLU A 206 -1.14 11.76 -19.74
N LEU A 207 -2.14 11.05 -19.18
CA LEU A 207 -1.77 9.78 -18.54
C LEU A 207 -1.27 8.87 -19.65
N ALA A 208 0.02 8.53 -19.59
CA ALA A 208 0.65 7.60 -20.53
C ALA A 208 -0.26 6.38 -20.76
N PRO A 209 -0.57 6.00 -22.02
CA PRO A 209 -1.58 4.98 -22.34
C PRO A 209 -1.43 3.65 -21.58
N GLY A 210 -0.20 3.29 -21.18
CA GLY A 210 0.09 2.13 -20.33
C GLY A 210 -0.63 2.14 -18.98
N LEU A 211 -0.68 3.27 -18.26
CA LEU A 211 -1.30 3.32 -16.93
C LEU A 211 -2.83 3.17 -17.00
N ILE A 212 -3.45 3.69 -18.06
CA ILE A 212 -4.89 3.48 -18.34
C ILE A 212 -5.14 2.01 -18.67
N ALA A 213 -4.29 1.40 -19.50
CA ALA A 213 -4.41 -0.01 -19.87
C ALA A 213 -4.24 -0.96 -18.68
N GLN A 214 -3.26 -0.72 -17.81
CA GLN A 214 -3.06 -1.47 -16.56
C GLN A 214 -4.27 -1.37 -15.65
N GLN A 215 -4.82 -0.17 -15.47
CA GLN A 215 -5.99 0.03 -14.64
C GLN A 215 -7.22 -0.72 -15.18
N ALA A 216 -7.42 -0.70 -16.50
CA ALA A 216 -8.46 -1.48 -17.16
C ALA A 216 -8.24 -3.00 -17.02
N ALA A 217 -6.98 -3.46 -17.09
CA ALA A 217 -6.63 -4.87 -16.87
C ALA A 217 -6.95 -5.34 -15.45
N SER A 218 -6.63 -4.54 -14.42
CA SER A 218 -6.98 -4.85 -13.01
C SER A 218 -8.50 -4.88 -12.79
N TYR A 219 -9.25 -3.93 -13.36
CA TYR A 219 -10.72 -3.95 -13.27
C TYR A 219 -11.34 -5.15 -14.00
N ARG A 220 -10.88 -5.49 -15.21
CA ARG A 220 -11.38 -6.67 -15.94
C ARG A 220 -10.99 -7.97 -15.23
N ALA A 221 -9.80 -8.03 -14.61
CA ALA A 221 -9.39 -9.19 -13.82
C ALA A 221 -10.27 -9.37 -12.57
N THR A 222 -10.58 -8.27 -11.89
CA THR A 222 -11.54 -8.20 -10.78
C THR A 222 -12.91 -8.77 -11.16
N GLU A 223 -13.52 -8.28 -12.24
CA GLU A 223 -14.86 -8.71 -12.68
C GLU A 223 -14.90 -10.21 -12.97
N LEU A 224 -13.84 -10.74 -13.58
CA LEU A 224 -13.73 -12.17 -13.92
C LEU A 224 -13.49 -13.04 -12.69
N LEU A 225 -12.68 -12.61 -11.72
CA LEU A 225 -12.49 -13.32 -10.45
C LEU A 225 -13.80 -13.43 -9.65
N MET A 226 -14.55 -12.33 -9.55
CA MET A 226 -15.87 -12.32 -8.91
C MET A 226 -16.88 -13.23 -9.64
N GLY A 227 -16.67 -13.46 -10.94
CA GLY A 227 -17.47 -14.38 -11.76
C GLY A 227 -17.21 -15.87 -11.52
N LEU A 228 -16.12 -16.25 -10.83
CA LEU A 228 -15.80 -17.66 -10.54
C LEU A 228 -16.71 -18.25 -9.45
N GLY A 229 -17.15 -17.43 -8.49
CA GLY A 229 -18.02 -17.86 -7.40
C GLY A 229 -17.33 -18.75 -6.36
N SER A 230 -18.10 -19.63 -5.73
CA SER A 230 -17.66 -20.45 -4.59
C SER A 230 -17.32 -21.89 -4.98
N CYS A 231 -16.27 -22.44 -4.37
CA CYS A 231 -15.83 -23.81 -4.57
C CYS A 231 -16.88 -24.81 -4.06
N THR A 232 -17.18 -25.84 -4.85
CA THR A 232 -18.22 -26.84 -4.52
C THR A 232 -17.81 -27.82 -3.42
N CYS A 233 -16.52 -27.90 -3.06
CA CYS A 233 -15.99 -28.78 -2.02
C CYS A 233 -15.98 -28.12 -0.63
N CYS A 234 -15.50 -26.89 -0.53
CA CYS A 234 -15.28 -26.17 0.73
C CYS A 234 -16.20 -24.95 0.95
N THR A 235 -16.97 -24.54 -0.05
CA THR A 235 -17.81 -23.33 -0.08
C THR A 235 -17.07 -21.99 -0.01
N ASP A 236 -15.74 -22.00 0.01
CA ASP A 236 -14.93 -20.77 -0.02
C ASP A 236 -15.02 -20.07 -1.39
N ASP A 237 -14.87 -18.75 -1.39
CA ASP A 237 -14.83 -17.95 -2.62
C ASP A 237 -13.51 -18.21 -3.39
N ILE A 238 -13.63 -18.65 -4.64
CA ILE A 238 -12.50 -19.07 -5.48
C ILE A 238 -11.59 -17.89 -5.77
N GLY A 239 -12.17 -16.72 -6.06
CA GLY A 239 -11.39 -15.52 -6.36
C GLY A 239 -10.61 -15.02 -5.15
N ARG A 240 -11.23 -15.07 -3.96
CA ARG A 240 -10.60 -14.68 -2.69
C ARG A 240 -9.47 -15.63 -2.28
N ALA A 241 -9.68 -16.94 -2.40
CA ALA A 241 -8.64 -17.93 -2.14
C ALA A 241 -7.44 -17.74 -3.08
N ALA A 242 -7.69 -17.66 -4.39
CA ALA A 242 -6.64 -17.47 -5.39
C ALA A 242 -5.88 -16.14 -5.23
N PHE A 243 -6.53 -15.08 -4.75
CA PHE A 243 -5.86 -13.81 -4.44
C PHE A 243 -4.89 -13.95 -3.27
N ASN A 244 -5.32 -14.54 -2.15
CA ASN A 244 -4.46 -14.77 -0.98
C ASN A 244 -3.24 -15.63 -1.35
N ASP A 245 -3.46 -16.76 -2.03
CA ASP A 245 -2.40 -17.64 -2.51
C ASP A 245 -1.43 -16.91 -3.46
N SER A 246 -1.93 -15.95 -4.25
CA SER A 246 -1.11 -15.18 -5.20
C SER A 246 -0.38 -14.02 -4.53
N ALA A 247 -0.91 -13.46 -3.45
CA ALA A 247 -0.24 -12.46 -2.62
C ALA A 247 0.97 -13.08 -1.89
N GLU A 248 0.79 -14.28 -1.31
CA GLU A 248 1.90 -15.05 -0.73
C GLU A 248 2.96 -15.39 -1.78
N LEU A 249 2.53 -15.87 -2.96
CA LEU A 249 3.43 -16.21 -4.05
C LEU A 249 4.21 -14.99 -4.57
N LEU A 250 3.57 -13.83 -4.67
CA LEU A 250 4.22 -12.57 -5.01
C LEU A 250 5.30 -12.19 -4.00
N LEU A 251 5.01 -12.29 -2.70
CA LEU A 251 6.01 -12.03 -1.65
C LEU A 251 7.20 -12.98 -1.77
N ARG A 252 6.97 -14.29 -1.95
CA ARG A 252 8.05 -15.27 -2.18
C ARG A 252 8.91 -14.93 -3.40
N ILE A 253 8.31 -14.47 -4.51
CA ILE A 253 9.03 -14.02 -5.71
C ILE A 253 9.93 -12.80 -5.41
N LEU A 254 9.39 -11.80 -4.71
CA LEU A 254 10.12 -10.58 -4.37
C LEU A 254 11.29 -10.89 -3.40
N GLU A 255 11.03 -11.69 -2.37
CA GLU A 255 12.01 -12.10 -1.36
C GLU A 255 13.12 -13.01 -1.89
N ALA A 256 12.82 -13.89 -2.84
CA ALA A 256 13.80 -14.75 -3.50
C ALA A 256 14.74 -13.98 -4.45
N GLY A 257 14.30 -12.82 -4.96
CA GLY A 257 15.08 -11.98 -5.87
C GLY A 257 16.29 -11.29 -5.23
N PRO A 258 17.23 -10.76 -6.03
CA PRO A 258 18.34 -9.94 -5.53
C PRO A 258 17.84 -8.66 -4.84
N THR A 259 18.68 -8.08 -3.99
CA THR A 259 18.45 -6.73 -3.46
C THR A 259 18.62 -5.69 -4.57
N GLY A 260 17.71 -4.71 -4.65
CA GLY A 260 17.70 -3.69 -5.70
C GLY A 260 16.27 -3.26 -6.06
N GLU A 261 16.15 -2.46 -7.12
CA GLU A 261 14.86 -2.20 -7.75
C GLU A 261 14.44 -3.41 -8.58
N GLN A 262 13.18 -3.80 -8.48
CA GLN A 262 12.55 -4.94 -9.12
C GLN A 262 11.34 -4.45 -9.92
N HIS A 263 11.31 -4.77 -11.21
CA HIS A 263 10.19 -4.49 -12.09
C HIS A 263 9.59 -5.81 -12.57
N LEU A 264 8.37 -6.10 -12.12
CA LEU A 264 7.63 -7.32 -12.44
C LEU A 264 6.57 -7.02 -13.50
N VAL A 265 6.37 -7.97 -14.41
CA VAL A 265 5.33 -7.94 -15.45
C VAL A 265 4.56 -9.25 -15.40
N CYS A 266 3.23 -9.18 -15.26
CA CYS A 266 2.34 -10.33 -15.41
C CYS A 266 1.50 -10.15 -16.67
N SER A 267 1.37 -11.21 -17.48
CA SER A 267 0.58 -11.24 -18.70
C SER A 267 -0.23 -12.53 -18.77
N ILE A 268 -1.55 -12.41 -18.98
CA ILE A 268 -2.49 -13.54 -19.09
C ILE A 268 -3.40 -13.38 -20.31
N GLY A 269 -3.72 -14.48 -21.00
CA GLY A 269 -4.67 -14.52 -22.10
C GLY A 269 -6.11 -14.69 -21.60
N VAL A 270 -7.02 -13.85 -22.08
CA VAL A 270 -8.46 -13.85 -21.75
C VAL A 270 -9.27 -13.84 -23.05
N GLY A 271 -9.52 -15.03 -23.59
CA GLY A 271 -10.11 -15.18 -24.93
C GLY A 271 -9.11 -14.73 -26.00
N ASP A 272 -9.52 -13.80 -26.86
CA ASP A 272 -8.67 -13.19 -27.89
C ASP A 272 -7.87 -11.97 -27.37
N ASP A 273 -8.12 -11.51 -26.13
CA ASP A 273 -7.42 -10.39 -25.49
C ASP A 273 -6.30 -10.88 -24.55
N SER A 274 -5.39 -9.98 -24.15
CA SER A 274 -4.46 -10.20 -23.04
C SER A 274 -4.62 -9.13 -21.96
N LEU A 275 -4.57 -9.52 -20.68
CA LEU A 275 -4.45 -8.60 -19.55
C LEU A 275 -2.99 -8.53 -19.12
N VAL A 276 -2.42 -7.32 -19.06
CA VAL A 276 -1.04 -7.08 -18.68
C VAL A 276 -0.99 -6.07 -17.55
N TYR A 277 -0.21 -6.36 -16.51
CA TYR A 277 0.02 -5.47 -15.37
C TYR A 277 1.50 -5.45 -14.99
N THR A 278 2.01 -4.31 -14.52
CA THR A 278 3.37 -4.21 -13.98
C THR A 278 3.37 -3.73 -12.54
N LEU A 279 4.43 -4.08 -11.82
CA LEU A 279 4.63 -3.76 -10.41
C LEU A 279 6.08 -3.36 -10.20
N HIS A 280 6.29 -2.24 -9.52
CA HIS A 280 7.59 -1.81 -9.02
C HIS A 280 7.73 -2.16 -7.54
N ALA A 281 8.85 -2.76 -7.18
CA ALA A 281 9.19 -3.08 -5.80
C ALA A 281 10.70 -2.87 -5.57
N THR A 282 11.09 -2.45 -4.37
CA THR A 282 12.48 -2.27 -3.97
C THR A 282 12.82 -3.24 -2.84
N ARG A 283 13.73 -4.18 -3.07
CA ARG A 283 14.23 -5.08 -2.02
C ARG A 283 15.49 -4.51 -1.38
N LYS A 284 15.38 -4.12 -0.11
CA LYS A 284 16.46 -3.49 0.66
C LYS A 284 17.55 -4.47 1.10
N PRO A 285 18.76 -3.97 1.44
CA PRO A 285 19.85 -4.79 1.99
C PRO A 285 19.55 -5.48 3.34
N ASP A 286 18.55 -5.00 4.09
CA ASP A 286 18.05 -5.64 5.32
C ASP A 286 17.03 -6.77 5.05
N GLY A 287 16.71 -7.02 3.78
CA GLY A 287 15.74 -8.01 3.32
C GLY A 287 14.33 -7.49 3.16
N ALA A 288 14.01 -6.28 3.66
CA ALA A 288 12.65 -5.73 3.59
C ALA A 288 12.28 -5.31 2.16
N VAL A 289 11.08 -5.68 1.72
CA VAL A 289 10.52 -5.26 0.43
C VAL A 289 9.64 -4.01 0.62
N GLN A 290 9.84 -3.00 -0.23
CA GLN A 290 8.92 -1.86 -0.38
C GLN A 290 8.23 -1.96 -1.74
N LEU A 291 6.93 -1.65 -1.79
CA LEU A 291 6.15 -1.57 -3.02
C LEU A 291 4.92 -0.67 -2.79
N ASP A 292 4.32 -0.16 -3.86
CA ASP A 292 3.06 0.59 -3.80
C ASP A 292 1.88 -0.40 -3.68
N SER A 293 0.98 -0.16 -2.73
CA SER A 293 -0.14 -1.07 -2.44
C SER A 293 -1.15 -1.20 -3.59
N ASP A 294 -1.37 -0.14 -4.38
CA ASP A 294 -2.29 -0.20 -5.52
C ASP A 294 -1.67 -1.06 -6.65
N GLU A 295 -0.37 -0.90 -6.89
CA GLU A 295 0.36 -1.74 -7.85
C GLU A 295 0.38 -3.20 -7.37
N ALA A 296 0.66 -3.44 -6.08
CA ALA A 296 0.65 -4.76 -5.47
C ALA A 296 -0.71 -5.45 -5.68
N PHE A 297 -1.79 -4.73 -5.39
CA PHE A 297 -3.15 -5.24 -5.49
C PHE A 297 -3.53 -5.56 -6.94
N GLY A 298 -3.33 -4.61 -7.87
CA GLY A 298 -3.67 -4.80 -9.28
C GLY A 298 -2.87 -5.94 -9.93
N PHE A 299 -1.58 -6.04 -9.61
CA PHE A 299 -0.72 -7.14 -10.06
C PHE A 299 -1.19 -8.49 -9.51
N THR A 300 -1.45 -8.57 -8.21
CA THR A 300 -1.92 -9.79 -7.54
C THR A 300 -3.27 -10.23 -8.09
N THR A 301 -4.18 -9.30 -8.40
CA THR A 301 -5.49 -9.58 -9.01
C THR A 301 -5.34 -10.23 -10.39
N VAL A 302 -4.45 -9.72 -11.24
CA VAL A 302 -4.18 -10.31 -12.57
C VAL A 302 -3.52 -11.69 -12.44
N LEU A 303 -2.54 -11.83 -11.55
CA LEU A 303 -1.90 -13.13 -11.27
C LEU A 303 -2.89 -14.17 -10.74
N ALA A 304 -3.77 -13.78 -9.81
CA ALA A 304 -4.79 -14.63 -9.23
C ALA A 304 -5.80 -15.11 -10.28
N LEU A 305 -6.26 -14.24 -11.18
CA LEU A 305 -7.13 -14.67 -12.29
C LEU A 305 -6.43 -15.70 -13.19
N GLY A 306 -5.15 -15.44 -13.52
CA GLY A 306 -4.34 -16.37 -14.31
C GLY A 306 -4.32 -17.78 -13.73
N ARG A 307 -4.08 -17.87 -12.41
CA ARG A 307 -4.01 -19.15 -11.69
C ARG A 307 -5.38 -19.80 -11.49
N ALA A 308 -6.38 -19.04 -11.05
CA ALA A 308 -7.72 -19.55 -10.71
C ALA A 308 -8.48 -20.07 -11.93
N ALA A 309 -8.41 -19.35 -13.06
CA ALA A 309 -9.06 -19.75 -14.31
C ALA A 309 -8.15 -20.58 -15.23
N ALA A 310 -6.98 -21.02 -14.73
CA ALA A 310 -5.97 -21.80 -15.47
C ALA A 310 -5.61 -21.21 -16.85
N LEU A 311 -5.52 -19.87 -16.91
CA LEU A 311 -5.33 -19.14 -18.17
C LEU A 311 -3.87 -19.22 -18.63
N PRO A 312 -3.62 -19.29 -19.95
CA PRO A 312 -2.27 -19.24 -20.47
C PRO A 312 -1.65 -17.87 -20.18
N GLY A 313 -0.40 -17.86 -19.72
CA GLY A 313 0.28 -16.62 -19.37
C GLY A 313 1.68 -16.82 -18.83
N GLY A 314 2.27 -15.74 -18.32
CA GLY A 314 3.58 -15.74 -17.70
C GLY A 314 3.82 -14.54 -16.81
N LEU A 315 4.85 -14.67 -15.98
CA LEU A 315 5.36 -13.62 -15.10
C LEU A 315 6.85 -13.44 -15.39
N VAL A 316 7.30 -12.19 -15.48
CA VAL A 316 8.71 -11.84 -15.63
C VAL A 316 9.09 -10.89 -14.50
N SER A 317 10.30 -11.05 -13.96
CA SER A 317 10.91 -10.11 -13.01
C SER A 317 12.27 -9.67 -13.55
N ARG A 318 12.44 -8.36 -13.75
CA ARG A 318 13.75 -7.71 -13.96
C ARG A 318 14.22 -7.16 -12.61
N THR A 319 15.49 -7.33 -12.27
CA THR A 319 16.11 -6.70 -11.10
C THR A 319 17.34 -5.91 -11.51
N ASP A 320 17.28 -4.59 -11.31
CA ASP A 320 18.32 -3.64 -11.68
C ASP A 320 19.45 -3.72 -10.64
N SER A 321 20.60 -4.25 -11.05
CA SER A 321 21.63 -4.70 -10.10
C SER A 321 22.75 -3.68 -9.92
N THR A 322 22.72 -2.98 -8.78
CA THR A 322 23.95 -2.47 -8.17
C THR A 322 24.58 -3.58 -7.31
N PRO A 323 25.90 -3.86 -7.38
CA PRO A 323 26.97 -3.05 -7.95
C PRO A 323 27.58 -3.54 -9.28
N ASP A 324 27.29 -4.78 -9.74
CA ASP A 324 27.93 -5.36 -10.95
C ASP A 324 27.47 -4.71 -12.27
N GLY A 325 26.38 -3.94 -12.26
CA GLY A 325 25.91 -3.19 -13.43
C GLY A 325 25.31 -4.07 -14.53
N ARG A 326 24.84 -5.28 -14.18
CA ARG A 326 24.18 -6.22 -15.09
C ARG A 326 22.81 -6.62 -14.54
N ASP A 327 21.74 -6.28 -15.25
CA ASP A 327 20.37 -6.55 -14.80
C ASP A 327 20.08 -8.03 -14.90
N ARG A 328 19.26 -8.56 -13.99
CA ARG A 328 18.88 -9.99 -14.00
C ARG A 328 17.42 -10.14 -14.36
N ILE A 329 17.13 -11.03 -15.31
CA ILE A 329 15.76 -11.35 -15.72
C ILE A 329 15.44 -12.80 -15.37
N TYR A 330 14.35 -12.96 -14.64
CA TYR A 330 13.74 -14.24 -14.26
C TYR A 330 12.37 -14.34 -14.91
N GLY A 331 11.96 -15.54 -15.32
CA GLY A 331 10.66 -15.77 -15.93
C GLY A 331 9.98 -17.03 -15.40
N TRP A 332 8.66 -17.00 -15.35
CA TRP A 332 7.79 -18.13 -15.00
C TRP A 332 6.63 -18.24 -16.00
N ARG A 333 6.20 -19.46 -16.26
CA ARG A 333 5.03 -19.78 -17.05
C ARG A 333 3.86 -20.11 -16.13
N LEU A 334 2.68 -19.55 -16.41
CA LEU A 334 1.45 -19.99 -15.75
C LEU A 334 1.03 -21.34 -16.35
N ALA A 335 1.05 -22.36 -15.50
CA ALA A 335 0.74 -23.74 -15.86
C ALA A 335 -0.39 -24.25 -14.94
N GLY A 336 -1.63 -23.88 -15.26
CA GLY A 336 -2.76 -24.04 -14.35
C GLY A 336 -2.57 -23.17 -13.11
N TYR A 337 -2.56 -23.79 -11.93
CA TYR A 337 -2.45 -23.11 -10.64
C TYR A 337 -0.99 -22.78 -10.21
N ARG A 338 0.02 -23.20 -10.98
CA ARG A 338 1.45 -23.07 -10.64
C ARG A 338 2.20 -22.07 -11.51
N LEU A 339 3.33 -21.59 -10.99
CA LEU A 339 4.34 -20.84 -11.74
C LEU A 339 5.55 -21.72 -12.03
N ASP A 340 5.56 -22.37 -13.19
CA ASP A 340 6.69 -23.20 -13.63
C ASP A 340 7.87 -22.28 -14.04
N PRO A 341 9.08 -22.44 -13.46
CA PRO A 341 10.22 -21.59 -13.79
C PRO A 341 10.67 -21.78 -15.24
N LEU A 342 10.91 -20.68 -15.96
CA LEU A 342 11.52 -20.71 -17.27
C LEU A 342 13.02 -20.98 -17.17
N THR A 343 13.55 -21.74 -18.11
CA THR A 343 15.00 -21.85 -18.29
C THR A 343 15.60 -20.54 -18.82
N ALA A 344 16.90 -20.34 -18.60
CA ALA A 344 17.64 -19.20 -19.14
C ALA A 344 17.50 -19.07 -20.68
N GLY A 345 17.36 -20.19 -21.39
CA GLY A 345 17.10 -20.20 -22.84
C GLY A 345 15.69 -19.73 -23.19
N GLU A 346 14.65 -20.23 -22.52
CA GLU A 346 13.26 -19.83 -22.78
C GLU A 346 13.02 -18.33 -22.53
N ILE A 347 13.60 -17.76 -21.45
CA ILE A 347 13.47 -16.32 -21.16
C ILE A 347 14.33 -15.45 -22.09
N PHE A 348 15.49 -15.96 -22.55
CA PHE A 348 16.28 -15.31 -23.60
C PHE A 348 15.53 -15.28 -24.93
N ASP A 349 14.97 -16.40 -25.38
CA ASP A 349 14.20 -16.50 -26.62
C ASP A 349 12.96 -15.60 -26.58
N ALA A 350 12.28 -15.52 -25.43
CA ALA A 350 11.12 -14.64 -25.23
C ALA A 350 11.48 -13.14 -25.34
N TYR A 351 12.65 -12.71 -24.85
CA TYR A 351 13.12 -11.33 -24.98
C TYR A 351 13.73 -11.01 -26.36
N CYS A 352 14.28 -12.02 -27.03
CA CYS A 352 14.83 -11.90 -28.38
C CYS A 352 13.78 -12.06 -29.49
N THR A 353 12.48 -12.04 -29.18
CA THR A 353 11.39 -12.20 -30.16
C THR A 353 10.41 -11.04 -30.05
N ASP A 354 10.12 -10.36 -31.17
CA ASP A 354 9.12 -9.30 -31.22
C ASP A 354 7.71 -9.87 -30.98
N THR A 355 7.01 -9.33 -29.99
CA THR A 355 5.68 -9.83 -29.57
C THR A 355 4.55 -9.53 -30.57
N LYS A 356 4.78 -8.69 -31.58
CA LYS A 356 3.80 -8.32 -32.61
C LYS A 356 4.12 -8.94 -33.97
N THR A 357 5.39 -9.08 -34.32
CA THR A 357 5.81 -9.61 -35.63
C THR A 357 6.39 -11.02 -35.59
N GLY A 358 6.89 -11.46 -34.43
CA GLY A 358 7.63 -12.72 -34.28
C GLY A 358 9.06 -12.67 -34.83
N ASP A 359 9.56 -11.51 -35.22
CA ASP A 359 10.93 -11.34 -35.71
C ASP A 359 11.96 -11.41 -34.58
N LEU A 360 13.18 -11.83 -34.90
CA LEU A 360 14.28 -11.86 -33.92
C LEU A 360 14.82 -10.46 -33.65
N ILE A 361 14.83 -10.08 -32.37
CA ILE A 361 15.45 -8.86 -31.84
C ILE A 361 16.79 -9.22 -31.21
N SER A 362 17.81 -8.36 -31.37
CA SER A 362 19.08 -8.52 -30.67
C SER A 362 18.90 -8.42 -29.15
N PRO A 363 19.54 -9.30 -28.34
CA PRO A 363 19.45 -9.25 -26.89
C PRO A 363 19.95 -7.92 -26.32
N GLU A 364 19.33 -7.46 -25.23
CA GLU A 364 19.74 -6.26 -24.51
C GLU A 364 21.18 -6.40 -23.96
N PRO A 365 22.05 -5.40 -24.13
CA PRO A 365 23.39 -5.42 -23.53
C PRO A 365 23.29 -5.30 -22.02
N ASN A 366 24.22 -5.95 -21.31
CA ASN A 366 24.29 -5.98 -19.84
C ASN A 366 23.08 -6.62 -19.13
N VAL A 367 22.33 -7.48 -19.81
CA VAL A 367 21.28 -8.30 -19.20
C VAL A 367 21.77 -9.74 -19.04
N ASP A 368 21.55 -10.33 -17.86
CA ASP A 368 21.72 -11.75 -17.56
C ASP A 368 20.35 -12.43 -17.45
N TYR A 369 20.11 -13.36 -18.38
CA TYR A 369 18.92 -14.21 -18.43
C TYR A 369 19.12 -15.40 -17.50
N CYS A 370 18.32 -15.51 -16.44
CA CYS A 370 18.54 -16.44 -15.35
C CYS A 370 17.36 -17.40 -15.16
N VAL A 371 17.67 -18.63 -14.74
CA VAL A 371 16.67 -19.51 -14.12
C VAL A 371 16.25 -18.87 -12.79
N PRO A 372 14.95 -18.77 -12.48
CA PRO A 372 14.49 -18.29 -11.18
C PRO A 372 15.10 -19.04 -10.00
N PRO A 373 15.26 -18.41 -8.84
CA PRO A 373 15.43 -19.14 -7.58
C PRO A 373 14.23 -20.08 -7.37
N PRO A 374 14.41 -21.22 -6.67
CA PRO A 374 13.27 -22.02 -6.26
C PRO A 374 12.36 -21.18 -5.37
N LEU A 375 11.09 -21.10 -5.75
CA LEU A 375 10.04 -20.68 -4.84
C LEU A 375 9.67 -21.92 -4.04
N ASP A 376 9.79 -21.88 -2.71
CA ASP A 376 9.44 -23.00 -1.85
C ASP A 376 7.90 -23.18 -1.89
N GLU A 377 7.42 -23.95 -2.88
CA GLU A 377 6.02 -24.38 -3.02
C GLU A 377 5.70 -25.59 -2.10
N ASP A 378 6.66 -26.06 -1.29
CA ASP A 378 6.52 -27.13 -0.29
C ASP A 378 5.66 -26.73 0.95
N GLY A 379 4.75 -25.78 0.78
CA GLY A 379 3.58 -25.68 1.66
C GLY A 379 2.70 -26.92 1.50
N PRO A 380 1.81 -27.23 2.46
CA PRO A 380 0.82 -28.28 2.24
C PRO A 380 0.03 -27.92 0.98
N ALA A 381 0.02 -28.82 -0.02
CA ALA A 381 -0.86 -28.67 -1.16
C ALA A 381 -2.29 -28.43 -0.64
N PRO A 382 -3.07 -27.51 -1.24
CA PRO A 382 -4.42 -27.25 -0.77
C PRO A 382 -5.21 -28.56 -0.78
N ASP A 383 -6.02 -28.79 0.27
CA ASP A 383 -6.75 -30.07 0.50
C ASP A 383 -7.56 -30.54 -0.73
N HIS A 384 -7.85 -29.62 -1.64
CA HIS A 384 -8.36 -29.82 -2.99
C HIS A 384 -7.99 -28.60 -3.85
N SER A 385 -7.91 -28.76 -5.18
CA SER A 385 -7.87 -27.60 -6.08
C SER A 385 -9.21 -26.89 -6.04
N HIS A 386 -9.17 -25.56 -5.98
CA HIS A 386 -10.31 -24.71 -6.35
C HIS A 386 -10.45 -24.67 -7.88
#